data_AF-A0A839CQF0-F1
#
_entry.id   AF-A0A839CQF0-F1
#
_cell.length_a   1.000
_cell.length_b   1.000
_cell.length_c   1.000
_cell.angle_alpha   90.00
_cell.angle_beta   90.00
_cell.angle_gamma   90.00
#
_symmetry.space_group_name_H-M   'P 1'
#
loop_
_entity.id
_entity.type
_entity.pdbx_description
1 polymer ?
#
loop_
_entity_poly.entity_id
_entity_poly.type
_entity_poly.pdbx_seq_one_letter_code
_entity_poly.pdbx_strand_id
1 'polypeptide(L)'
;MNKFSIMVSLGIIVLSSTSCAPVAVVATGEVGASIAEERTLGHIIDDATIMAKIKNEFAQKDVANLLSKISVTVKEGRVLLTGSVAKNQHAIRAVKIAWSTEGVHEVINELEVGDKDIKTRANDSWIATKIRTKLLFQKGVSSINYTVDVNNGVVYLIGIAKTKKELDLAVRLASQVKGVKEVVSHMTLKSDPRRHKN
;
A
#
# COMPACT_ATOMS: atom_id res chain seq x y z
N MET A 1 15.63 59.35 -31.52
CA MET A 1 16.35 58.57 -30.49
C MET A 1 15.39 57.55 -29.90
N ASN A 2 15.57 56.30 -30.29
CA ASN A 2 14.68 55.17 -30.02
C ASN A 2 14.64 54.84 -28.53
N LYS A 3 13.44 54.63 -27.97
CA LYS A 3 13.28 53.89 -26.71
C LYS A 3 12.45 52.64 -26.99
N PHE A 4 13.16 51.52 -26.99
CA PHE A 4 12.68 50.16 -27.20
C PHE A 4 11.94 49.74 -25.92
N SER A 5 10.62 49.49 -26.01
CA SER A 5 9.87 48.86 -24.90
C SER A 5 10.15 47.36 -24.91
N ILE A 6 10.88 46.88 -23.91
CA ILE A 6 11.13 45.46 -23.68
C ILE A 6 9.91 44.89 -22.94
N MET A 7 9.10 44.13 -23.66
CA MET A 7 7.97 43.38 -23.13
C MET A 7 8.49 42.07 -22.54
N VAL A 8 8.75 42.05 -21.23
CA VAL A 8 9.10 40.83 -20.49
C VAL A 8 7.82 40.00 -20.33
N SER A 9 7.63 39.05 -21.25
CA SER A 9 6.61 37.99 -21.11
C SER A 9 7.04 37.05 -19.99
N LEU A 10 6.37 37.17 -18.85
CA LEU A 10 6.52 36.27 -17.70
C LEU A 10 5.86 34.93 -18.08
N GLY A 11 6.64 34.04 -18.71
CA GLY A 11 6.23 32.67 -18.97
C GLY A 11 6.04 31.92 -17.66
N ILE A 12 4.79 31.78 -17.23
CA ILE A 12 4.41 30.87 -16.15
C ILE A 12 4.61 29.45 -16.67
N ILE A 13 5.78 28.88 -16.39
CA ILE A 13 6.00 27.45 -16.51
C ILE A 13 5.22 26.81 -15.35
N VAL A 14 4.00 26.36 -15.65
CA VAL A 14 3.24 25.48 -14.76
C VAL A 14 3.99 24.15 -14.70
N LEU A 15 4.91 24.02 -13.73
CA LEU A 15 5.37 22.72 -13.27
C LEU A 15 4.18 22.05 -12.58
N SER A 16 3.33 21.38 -13.35
CA SER A 16 2.41 20.39 -12.81
C SER A 16 3.24 19.24 -12.27
N SER A 17 3.56 19.32 -10.98
CA SER A 17 4.06 18.21 -10.20
C SER A 17 3.06 17.06 -10.38
N THR A 18 3.51 16.02 -11.06
CA THR A 18 2.81 14.75 -11.16
C THR A 18 2.72 14.17 -9.75
N SER A 19 1.65 14.53 -9.05
CA SER A 19 1.22 13.81 -7.86
C SER A 19 1.10 12.35 -8.27
N CYS A 20 1.91 11.48 -7.67
CA CYS A 20 1.79 10.03 -7.76
C CYS A 20 0.57 9.60 -6.93
N ALA A 21 -0.59 10.15 -7.23
CA ALA A 21 -1.86 9.53 -6.93
C ALA A 21 -2.20 8.67 -8.15
N PRO A 22 -2.65 7.42 -7.98
CA PRO A 22 -3.23 6.70 -9.10
C PRO A 22 -4.38 7.57 -9.62
N VAL A 23 -4.24 8.05 -10.86
CA VAL A 23 -5.29 8.74 -11.58
C VAL A 23 -6.45 7.77 -11.66
N ALA A 24 -7.48 8.00 -10.86
CA ALA A 24 -8.81 7.53 -11.20
C ALA A 24 -9.16 8.27 -12.49
N VAL A 25 -8.96 7.61 -13.63
CA VAL A 25 -9.39 8.11 -14.92
C VAL A 25 -10.90 8.21 -14.85
N VAL A 26 -11.42 9.38 -14.49
CA VAL A 26 -12.83 9.71 -14.65
C VAL A 26 -13.01 10.00 -16.13
N ALA A 27 -13.15 8.95 -16.93
CA ALA A 27 -13.48 9.06 -18.33
C ALA A 27 -14.89 9.65 -18.43
N THR A 28 -14.97 10.86 -18.98
CA THR A 28 -16.22 11.45 -19.44
C THR A 28 -16.82 10.53 -20.51
N GLY A 29 -17.95 9.91 -20.19
CA GLY A 29 -18.92 9.35 -21.14
C GLY A 29 -18.43 8.28 -22.11
N GLU A 30 -18.59 7.00 -21.72
CA GLU A 30 -19.15 5.89 -22.50
C GLU A 30 -18.67 4.54 -21.93
N VAL A 31 -19.61 3.77 -21.38
CA VAL A 31 -19.55 2.31 -21.11
C VAL A 31 -18.31 1.79 -20.36
N GLY A 32 -18.38 1.89 -19.03
CA GLY A 32 -18.03 0.82 -18.09
C GLY A 32 -16.81 -0.06 -18.40
N ALA A 33 -15.60 0.48 -18.26
CA ALA A 33 -14.50 -0.32 -17.73
C ALA A 33 -14.59 -0.26 -16.20
N SER A 34 -15.52 -1.00 -15.61
CA SER A 34 -15.37 -1.38 -14.21
C SER A 34 -14.10 -2.22 -14.13
N ILE A 35 -12.97 -1.57 -13.83
CA ILE A 35 -11.79 -2.27 -13.36
C ILE A 35 -12.26 -2.92 -12.08
N ALA A 36 -12.65 -4.20 -12.19
CA ALA A 36 -13.30 -4.95 -11.13
C ALA A 36 -12.29 -5.28 -10.04
N GLU A 37 -11.90 -4.26 -9.28
CA GLU A 37 -11.41 -4.43 -7.92
C GLU A 37 -12.53 -5.11 -7.12
N GLU A 38 -12.18 -6.11 -6.32
CA GLU A 38 -13.15 -6.93 -5.57
C GLU A 38 -13.77 -6.21 -4.36
N ARG A 39 -13.61 -4.89 -4.30
CA ARG A 39 -13.95 -4.00 -3.20
C ARG A 39 -15.00 -3.00 -3.67
N THR A 40 -15.85 -2.58 -2.75
CA THR A 40 -16.82 -1.50 -3.01
C THR A 40 -16.13 -0.13 -2.92
N LEU A 41 -16.69 0.88 -3.57
CA LEU A 41 -16.20 2.26 -3.46
C LEU A 41 -16.23 2.77 -2.02
N GLY A 42 -17.23 2.36 -1.23
CA GLY A 42 -17.31 2.68 0.21
C GLY A 42 -16.08 2.16 0.97
N HIS A 43 -15.76 0.87 0.83
CA HIS A 43 -14.58 0.28 1.50
C HIS A 43 -13.25 0.95 1.08
N ILE A 44 -13.15 1.48 -0.15
CA ILE A 44 -11.96 2.22 -0.59
C ILE A 44 -11.83 3.56 0.15
N ILE A 45 -12.93 4.29 0.30
CA ILE A 45 -12.96 5.58 1.02
C ILE A 45 -12.74 5.35 2.53
N ASP A 46 -13.38 4.33 3.09
CA ASP A 46 -13.24 3.98 4.51
C ASP A 46 -11.78 3.60 4.83
N ASP A 47 -11.15 2.74 4.02
CA ASP A 47 -9.76 2.35 4.22
C ASP A 47 -8.79 3.52 4.09
N ALA A 48 -9.03 4.44 3.15
CA ALA A 48 -8.24 5.65 3.01
C ALA A 48 -8.36 6.55 4.26
N THR A 49 -9.57 6.67 4.79
CA THR A 49 -9.86 7.38 6.04
C THR A 49 -9.16 6.74 7.24
N ILE A 50 -9.28 5.41 7.40
CA ILE A 50 -8.62 4.64 8.45
C ILE A 50 -7.10 4.84 8.38
N MET A 51 -6.52 4.67 7.19
CA MET A 51 -5.08 4.85 6.97
C MET A 51 -4.63 6.27 7.33
N ALA A 52 -5.41 7.29 6.94
CA ALA A 52 -5.11 8.68 7.27
C ALA A 52 -5.18 8.93 8.78
N LYS A 53 -6.22 8.43 9.47
CA LYS A 53 -6.36 8.52 10.94
C LYS A 53 -5.15 7.88 11.64
N ILE A 54 -4.75 6.65 11.26
CA ILE A 54 -3.59 5.96 11.86
C ILE A 54 -2.30 6.74 11.63
N LYS A 55 -2.04 7.18 10.39
CA LYS A 55 -0.82 7.94 10.06
C LYS A 55 -0.79 9.28 10.79
N ASN A 56 -1.93 9.96 10.92
CA ASN A 56 -2.04 11.18 11.71
C ASN A 56 -1.74 10.93 13.19
N GLU A 57 -2.27 9.86 13.79
CA GLU A 57 -1.96 9.48 15.17
C GLU A 57 -0.48 9.13 15.38
N PHE A 58 0.16 8.47 14.40
CA PHE A 58 1.61 8.22 14.43
C PHE A 58 2.42 9.54 14.39
N ALA A 59 1.95 10.54 13.64
CA ALA A 59 2.57 11.86 13.55
C ALA A 59 2.46 12.64 14.88
N GLN A 60 1.26 12.68 15.46
CA GLN A 60 0.95 13.52 16.62
C GLN A 60 1.56 13.00 17.93
N LYS A 61 1.65 11.68 18.11
CA LYS A 61 2.14 11.08 19.36
C LYS A 61 3.66 11.01 19.46
N ASP A 62 4.34 11.86 18.68
CA ASP A 62 5.79 12.03 18.59
C ASP A 62 6.53 10.70 18.66
N VAL A 63 6.02 9.74 17.89
CA VAL A 63 6.85 8.63 17.47
C VAL A 63 7.47 9.07 16.15
N ALA A 64 8.21 10.19 16.16
CA ALA A 64 8.75 10.88 14.99
C ALA A 64 9.57 9.97 14.05
N ASN A 65 9.99 8.81 14.54
CA ASN A 65 10.69 7.78 13.76
C ASN A 65 9.83 6.58 13.33
N LEU A 66 8.51 6.59 13.54
CA LEU A 66 7.62 5.52 13.08
C LEU A 66 7.10 5.75 11.67
N LEU A 67 6.71 6.97 11.29
CA LEU A 67 6.12 7.22 9.97
C LEU A 67 7.04 6.85 8.80
N SER A 68 8.35 7.04 8.97
CA SER A 68 9.34 6.67 7.96
C SER A 68 9.74 5.19 8.01
N LYS A 69 9.41 4.47 9.09
CA LYS A 69 9.88 3.10 9.33
C LYS A 69 8.78 2.04 9.34
N ILE A 70 7.52 2.43 9.53
CA ILE A 70 6.34 1.56 9.51
C ILE A 70 5.51 1.86 8.26
N SER A 71 5.26 0.83 7.45
CA SER A 71 4.21 0.84 6.44
C SER A 71 2.87 0.51 7.09
N VAL A 72 1.83 1.29 6.74
CA VAL A 72 0.44 1.03 7.14
C VAL A 72 -0.35 0.77 5.87
N THR A 73 -0.81 -0.47 5.74
CA THR A 73 -1.64 -0.92 4.61
C THR A 73 -3.02 -1.31 5.16
N VAL A 74 -4.09 -0.78 4.58
CA VAL A 74 -5.47 -1.07 5.02
C VAL A 74 -6.25 -1.73 3.88
N LYS A 75 -6.92 -2.85 4.19
CA LYS A 75 -7.81 -3.56 3.26
C LYS A 75 -9.08 -4.05 3.95
N GLU A 76 -10.21 -3.41 3.63
CA GLU A 76 -11.54 -3.67 4.17
C GLU A 76 -11.52 -3.67 5.70
N GLY A 77 -10.98 -2.61 6.32
CA GLY A 77 -10.84 -2.51 7.78
C GLY A 77 -9.75 -3.39 8.42
N ARG A 78 -9.04 -4.20 7.63
CA ARG A 78 -7.88 -5.00 8.08
C ARG A 78 -6.60 -4.19 7.91
N VAL A 79 -5.88 -3.96 8.99
CA VAL A 79 -4.67 -3.15 9.01
C VAL A 79 -3.45 -4.05 9.08
N LEU A 80 -2.59 -4.00 8.06
CA LEU A 80 -1.26 -4.60 8.06
C LEU A 80 -0.22 -3.54 8.43
N LEU A 81 0.56 -3.84 9.46
CA LEU A 81 1.72 -3.06 9.89
C LEU A 81 2.99 -3.83 9.53
N THR A 82 3.83 -3.29 8.64
CA THR A 82 5.15 -3.86 8.29
C THR A 82 6.25 -2.85 8.50
N GLY A 83 7.50 -3.31 8.63
CA GLY A 83 8.67 -2.45 8.74
C GLY A 83 9.50 -2.75 9.98
N SER A 84 10.26 -1.75 10.44
CA SER A 84 11.19 -1.94 11.56
C SER A 84 11.03 -0.86 12.62
N VAL A 85 11.06 -1.27 13.88
CA VAL A 85 10.99 -0.35 15.03
C VAL A 85 12.20 -0.52 15.94
N ALA A 86 12.66 0.57 16.55
CA ALA A 86 13.85 0.53 17.40
C ALA A 86 13.66 -0.27 18.70
N LYS A 87 12.42 -0.38 19.20
CA LYS A 87 12.08 -1.02 20.47
C LYS A 87 10.71 -1.69 20.38
N ASN A 88 10.53 -2.80 21.09
CA ASN A 88 9.23 -3.49 21.24
C ASN A 88 8.10 -2.54 21.67
N GLN A 89 8.38 -1.57 22.54
CA GLN A 89 7.38 -0.59 23.00
C GLN A 89 6.78 0.23 21.85
N HIS A 90 7.54 0.50 20.79
CA HIS A 90 7.04 1.21 19.62
C HIS A 90 6.11 0.33 18.78
N ALA A 91 6.41 -0.97 18.63
CA ALA A 91 5.50 -1.91 17.97
C ALA A 91 4.18 -2.03 18.74
N ILE A 92 4.25 -2.22 20.06
CA ILE A 92 3.06 -2.29 20.93
C ILE A 92 2.20 -1.03 20.79
N ARG A 93 2.83 0.16 20.77
CA ARG A 93 2.12 1.43 20.59
C ARG A 93 1.49 1.55 19.21
N ALA A 94 2.20 1.16 18.15
CA ALA A 94 1.68 1.18 16.78
C ALA A 94 0.44 0.28 16.64
N VAL A 95 0.51 -0.94 17.18
CA VAL A 95 -0.62 -1.88 17.24
C VAL A 95 -1.79 -1.31 18.03
N LYS A 96 -1.53 -0.67 19.18
CA LYS A 96 -2.57 -0.05 20.00
C LYS A 96 -3.30 1.08 19.26
N ILE A 97 -2.56 1.94 18.55
CA ILE A 97 -3.14 3.02 17.75
C ILE A 97 -3.98 2.46 16.62
N ALA A 98 -3.49 1.44 15.90
CA ALA A 98 -4.25 0.79 14.83
C ALA A 98 -5.58 0.23 15.36
N TRP A 99 -5.56 -0.53 16.47
CA TRP A 99 -6.77 -1.07 17.10
C TRP A 99 -7.74 -0.01 17.61
N SER A 100 -7.23 1.15 18.07
CA SER A 100 -8.08 2.23 18.58
C SER A 100 -8.74 3.05 17.47
N THR A 101 -8.38 2.81 16.21
CA THR A 101 -8.92 3.55 15.07
C THR A 101 -10.27 2.97 14.67
N GLU A 102 -11.30 3.81 14.67
CA GLU A 102 -12.64 3.46 14.21
C GLU A 102 -12.62 2.85 12.80
N GLY A 103 -13.39 1.78 12.61
CA GLY A 103 -13.47 1.02 11.35
C GLY A 103 -12.44 -0.12 11.23
N VAL A 104 -11.47 -0.19 12.15
CA VAL A 104 -10.52 -1.31 12.22
C VAL A 104 -11.14 -2.49 12.96
N HIS A 105 -11.11 -3.67 12.33
CA HIS A 105 -11.58 -4.93 12.97
C HIS A 105 -10.53 -6.04 13.00
N GLU A 106 -9.41 -5.86 12.29
CA GLU A 106 -8.26 -6.76 12.35
C GLU A 106 -6.97 -5.95 12.26
N VAL A 107 -6.00 -6.25 13.13
CA VAL A 107 -4.64 -5.71 13.05
C VAL A 107 -3.65 -6.86 12.92
N ILE A 108 -2.92 -6.86 11.81
CA ILE A 108 -1.89 -7.82 11.46
C ILE A 108 -0.53 -7.14 11.70
N ASN A 109 0.19 -7.63 12.71
CA ASN A 109 1.45 -7.04 13.13
C ASN A 109 2.64 -7.86 12.62
N GLU A 110 3.34 -7.32 11.63
CA GLU A 110 4.57 -7.86 11.03
C GLU A 110 5.74 -6.89 11.23
N LEU A 111 5.71 -6.13 12.33
CA LEU A 111 6.79 -5.23 12.70
C LEU A 111 7.96 -6.00 13.31
N GLU A 112 9.15 -5.76 12.78
CA GLU A 112 10.39 -6.31 13.33
C GLU A 112 11.06 -5.30 14.26
N VAL A 113 11.65 -5.78 15.36
CA VAL A 113 12.50 -4.95 16.21
C VAL A 113 13.93 -4.96 15.68
N GLY A 114 14.43 -3.76 15.40
CA GLY A 114 15.75 -3.55 14.84
C GLY A 114 15.78 -2.27 14.00
N ASP A 115 16.96 -1.95 13.48
CA ASP A 115 17.06 -0.94 12.43
C ASP A 115 17.38 -1.59 11.10
N LYS A 116 16.96 -0.90 10.05
CA LYS A 116 17.08 -1.37 8.68
C LYS A 116 17.81 -0.32 7.87
N ASP A 117 18.96 -0.69 7.35
CA ASP A 117 19.82 0.19 6.60
C ASP A 117 19.18 0.59 5.26
N ILE A 118 19.68 1.69 4.70
CA ILE A 118 19.14 2.30 3.47
C ILE A 118 19.26 1.34 2.28
N LYS A 119 20.33 0.53 2.18
CA LYS A 119 20.51 -0.39 1.05
C LYS A 119 19.48 -1.50 1.09
N THR A 120 19.21 -2.08 2.27
CA THR A 120 18.15 -3.08 2.42
C THR A 120 16.77 -2.51 2.12
N ARG A 121 16.47 -1.27 2.56
CA ARG A 121 15.22 -0.58 2.19
C ARG A 121 15.07 -0.40 0.69
N ALA A 122 16.12 0.07 0.01
CA ALA A 122 16.11 0.24 -1.44
C ALA A 122 15.93 -1.10 -2.17
N ASN A 123 16.60 -2.16 -1.71
CA ASN A 123 16.46 -3.50 -2.26
C ASN A 123 15.03 -4.04 -2.09
N ASP A 124 14.40 -3.85 -0.94
CA ASP A 124 13.02 -4.28 -0.71
C ASP A 124 12.01 -3.53 -1.57
N SER A 125 12.19 -2.21 -1.73
CA SER A 125 11.39 -1.43 -2.69
C SER A 125 11.53 -1.97 -4.12
N TRP A 126 12.74 -2.37 -4.51
CA TRP A 126 12.99 -2.97 -5.82
C TRP A 126 12.36 -4.37 -5.97
N ILE A 127 12.42 -5.20 -4.92
CA ILE A 127 11.71 -6.49 -4.88
C ILE A 127 10.20 -6.26 -5.01
N ALA A 128 9.63 -5.34 -4.23
CA ALA A 128 8.21 -5.02 -4.26
C ALA A 128 7.77 -4.58 -5.67
N THR A 129 8.53 -3.70 -6.32
CA THR A 129 8.27 -3.27 -7.70
C THR A 129 8.30 -4.46 -8.66
N LYS A 130 9.31 -5.33 -8.61
CA LYS A 130 9.38 -6.52 -9.46
C LYS A 130 8.19 -7.45 -9.27
N ILE A 131 7.77 -7.68 -8.03
CA ILE A 131 6.60 -8.52 -7.73
C ILE A 131 5.35 -7.87 -8.31
N ARG A 132 5.11 -6.59 -8.05
CA ARG A 132 3.94 -5.85 -8.59
C ARG A 132 3.91 -5.91 -10.12
N THR A 133 5.05 -5.72 -10.79
CA THR A 133 5.17 -5.85 -12.25
C THR A 133 4.85 -7.28 -12.72
N LYS A 134 5.38 -8.31 -12.06
CA LYS A 134 5.08 -9.71 -12.40
C LYS A 134 3.59 -10.02 -12.26
N LEU A 135 2.96 -9.60 -11.16
CA LEU A 135 1.53 -9.81 -10.94
C LEU A 135 0.69 -9.05 -11.98
N LEU A 136 1.10 -7.83 -12.34
CA LEU A 136 0.40 -7.00 -13.33
C LEU A 136 0.34 -7.65 -14.72
N PHE A 137 1.43 -8.27 -15.17
CA PHE A 137 1.50 -8.92 -16.48
C PHE A 137 1.11 -10.40 -16.46
N GLN A 138 0.83 -10.98 -15.29
CA GLN A 138 0.42 -12.36 -15.18
C GLN A 138 -1.06 -12.55 -15.53
N LYS A 139 -1.32 -13.30 -16.60
CA LYS A 139 -2.68 -13.77 -16.91
C LYS A 139 -3.22 -14.65 -15.78
N GLY A 140 -4.47 -14.42 -15.42
CA GLY A 140 -5.16 -15.15 -14.35
C GLY A 140 -4.88 -14.62 -12.94
N VAL A 141 -4.18 -13.50 -12.81
CA VAL A 141 -4.03 -12.76 -11.55
C VAL A 141 -4.62 -11.36 -11.71
N SER A 142 -5.51 -10.98 -10.80
CA SER A 142 -6.10 -9.65 -10.72
C SER A 142 -5.21 -8.79 -9.82
N SER A 143 -4.10 -8.29 -10.36
CA SER A 143 -3.07 -7.58 -9.58
C SER A 143 -3.59 -6.43 -8.72
N ILE A 144 -4.66 -5.76 -9.15
CA ILE A 144 -5.33 -4.69 -8.39
C ILE A 144 -5.83 -5.13 -7.02
N ASN A 145 -6.15 -6.42 -6.85
CA ASN A 145 -6.61 -6.96 -5.58
C ASN A 145 -5.47 -7.34 -4.62
N TYR A 146 -4.20 -7.17 -5.03
CA TYR A 146 -3.02 -7.54 -4.25
C TYR A 146 -2.25 -6.28 -3.87
N THR A 147 -2.09 -6.06 -2.57
CA THR A 147 -1.05 -5.15 -2.06
C THR A 147 0.13 -5.97 -1.61
N VAL A 148 1.32 -5.53 -2.02
CA VAL A 148 2.60 -6.19 -1.77
C VAL A 148 3.42 -5.25 -0.91
N ASP A 149 3.73 -5.66 0.32
CA ASP A 149 4.73 -5.00 1.17
C ASP A 149 5.95 -5.92 1.30
N VAL A 150 7.14 -5.33 1.47
CA VAL A 150 8.38 -6.10 1.60
C VAL A 150 9.22 -5.53 2.74
N ASN A 151 9.61 -6.40 3.67
CA ASN A 151 10.52 -6.07 4.76
C ASN A 151 11.60 -7.13 4.94
N ASN A 152 12.86 -6.74 4.86
CA ASN A 152 14.03 -7.58 5.03
C ASN A 152 14.04 -8.82 4.11
N GLY A 153 13.50 -8.68 2.90
CA GLY A 153 13.31 -9.77 1.93
C GLY A 153 12.10 -10.66 2.19
N VAL A 154 11.32 -10.44 3.26
CA VAL A 154 10.03 -11.10 3.49
C VAL A 154 8.94 -10.30 2.78
N VAL A 155 8.13 -10.99 1.98
CA VAL A 155 7.03 -10.41 1.21
C VAL A 155 5.72 -10.65 1.95
N TYR A 156 4.96 -9.59 2.18
CA TYR A 156 3.62 -9.64 2.76
C TYR A 156 2.59 -9.34 1.69
N LEU A 157 1.68 -10.28 1.44
CA LEU A 157 0.56 -10.10 0.51
C LEU A 157 -0.73 -9.88 1.29
N ILE A 158 -1.45 -8.79 1.01
CA ILE A 158 -2.76 -8.51 1.61
C ILE A 158 -3.76 -8.03 0.54
N GLY A 159 -5.02 -8.44 0.69
CA GLY A 159 -6.09 -8.13 -0.24
C GLY A 159 -7.03 -9.32 -0.46
N ILE A 160 -7.65 -9.40 -1.64
CA ILE A 160 -8.72 -10.36 -1.94
C ILE A 160 -8.42 -11.16 -3.20
N ALA A 161 -8.13 -12.46 -3.05
CA ALA A 161 -7.97 -13.35 -4.19
C ALA A 161 -9.34 -13.89 -4.65
N LYS A 162 -9.60 -13.95 -5.96
CA LYS A 162 -10.89 -14.46 -6.48
C LYS A 162 -11.02 -15.97 -6.26
N THR A 163 -9.91 -16.69 -6.36
CA THR A 163 -9.84 -18.15 -6.18
C THR A 163 -8.56 -18.56 -5.47
N LYS A 164 -8.56 -19.76 -4.87
CA LYS A 164 -7.34 -20.36 -4.30
C LYS A 164 -6.26 -20.56 -5.36
N LYS A 165 -6.62 -20.94 -6.59
CA LYS A 165 -5.67 -21.11 -7.70
C LYS A 165 -4.96 -19.81 -8.07
N GLU A 166 -5.68 -18.69 -8.07
CA GLU A 166 -5.10 -17.37 -8.28
C GLU A 166 -4.13 -17.00 -7.15
N LEU A 167 -4.53 -17.24 -5.89
CA LEU A 167 -3.69 -17.00 -4.73
C LEU A 167 -2.37 -17.80 -4.79
N ASP A 168 -2.47 -19.11 -5.05
CA ASP A 168 -1.30 -20.00 -5.15
C ASP A 168 -0.35 -19.57 -6.29
N LEU A 169 -0.93 -19.07 -7.40
CA LEU A 169 -0.16 -18.49 -8.51
C LEU A 169 0.56 -17.20 -8.09
N ALA A 170 -0.13 -16.29 -7.40
CA ALA A 170 0.46 -15.03 -6.93
C ALA A 170 1.61 -15.26 -5.93
N VAL A 171 1.40 -16.15 -4.94
CA VAL A 171 2.41 -16.53 -3.95
C VAL A 171 3.65 -17.13 -4.63
N ARG A 172 3.45 -18.04 -5.59
CA ARG A 172 4.56 -18.65 -6.34
C ARG A 172 5.34 -17.63 -7.17
N LEU A 173 4.65 -16.69 -7.82
CA LEU A 173 5.33 -15.66 -8.61
C LEU A 173 6.15 -14.72 -7.74
N ALA A 174 5.64 -14.38 -6.57
CA ALA A 174 6.36 -13.58 -5.59
C ALA A 174 7.62 -14.31 -5.10
N SER A 175 7.52 -15.59 -4.73
CA SER A 175 8.66 -16.37 -4.20
C SER A 175 9.79 -16.57 -5.22
N GLN A 176 9.49 -16.50 -6.52
CA GLN A 176 10.48 -16.60 -7.60
C GLN A 176 11.29 -15.31 -7.85
N VAL A 177 10.97 -14.20 -7.16
CA VAL A 177 11.73 -12.95 -7.34
C VAL A 177 13.04 -13.02 -6.56
N LYS A 178 14.17 -12.77 -7.26
CA LYS A 178 15.49 -12.74 -6.63
C LYS A 178 15.52 -11.76 -5.45
N GLY A 179 15.98 -12.24 -4.30
CA GLY A 179 16.06 -11.48 -3.05
C GLY A 179 14.89 -11.72 -2.09
N VAL A 180 13.83 -12.39 -2.55
CA VAL A 180 12.77 -12.87 -1.66
C VAL A 180 13.28 -14.03 -0.82
N LYS A 181 13.08 -13.95 0.49
CA LYS A 181 13.41 -14.98 1.47
C LYS A 181 12.19 -15.81 1.83
N GLU A 182 11.05 -15.15 1.97
CA GLU A 182 9.79 -15.74 2.39
C GLU A 182 8.60 -14.95 1.81
N VAL A 183 7.47 -15.62 1.62
CA VAL A 183 6.20 -14.99 1.26
C VAL A 183 5.16 -15.35 2.32
N VAL A 184 4.73 -14.35 3.08
CA VAL A 184 3.66 -14.44 4.06
C VAL A 184 2.37 -13.91 3.43
N SER A 185 1.32 -14.72 3.42
CA SER A 185 0.05 -14.37 2.81
C SER A 185 -1.02 -14.08 3.85
N HIS A 186 -1.52 -12.85 3.83
CA HIS A 186 -2.67 -12.35 4.58
C HIS A 186 -3.88 -12.13 3.67
N MET A 187 -3.92 -12.84 2.54
CA MET A 187 -4.98 -12.74 1.56
C MET A 187 -6.26 -13.41 2.07
N THR A 188 -7.41 -12.79 1.81
CA THR A 188 -8.71 -13.44 1.97
C THR A 188 -9.22 -13.92 0.62
N LEU A 189 -9.95 -15.03 0.60
CA LEU A 189 -10.66 -15.42 -0.62
C LEU A 189 -11.91 -14.56 -0.77
N LYS A 190 -12.33 -14.31 -2.02
CA LYS A 190 -13.59 -13.63 -2.31
C LYS A 190 -14.78 -14.30 -1.61
N SER A 191 -14.76 -15.63 -1.56
CA SER A 191 -15.78 -16.47 -0.93
C SER A 191 -15.64 -16.61 0.60
N ASP A 192 -14.69 -15.92 1.23
CA ASP A 192 -14.47 -16.02 2.68
C ASP A 192 -15.69 -15.46 3.45
N PRO A 193 -16.39 -16.26 4.27
CA PRO A 193 -17.57 -15.83 5.01
C PRO A 193 -17.32 -14.65 5.95
N ARG A 194 -16.07 -14.45 6.39
CA ARG A 194 -15.69 -13.32 7.27
C ARG A 194 -15.85 -11.96 6.59
N ARG A 195 -15.84 -11.91 5.24
CA ARG A 195 -16.02 -10.66 4.48
C ARG A 195 -17.47 -10.17 4.42
N HIS A 196 -18.43 -11.01 4.77
CA HIS A 196 -19.87 -10.72 4.66
C HIS A 196 -20.57 -10.58 6.01
N LYS A 197 -19.82 -10.67 7.11
CA LYS A 197 -20.34 -10.40 8.45
C LYS A 197 -20.13 -8.93 8.79
N ASN A 198 -21.14 -8.11 8.49
CA ASN A 198 -21.41 -6.87 9.21
C ASN A 198 -22.72 -7.05 9.97
#